data_AF-A0A8C5KDR3-F1
#
_entry.id   AF-A0A8C5KDR3-F1
#
_cell.length_a   1.000
_cell.length_b   1.000
_cell.length_c   1.000
_cell.angle_alpha   90.00
_cell.angle_beta   90.00
_cell.angle_gamma   90.00
#
_symmetry.space_group_name_H-M   'P 1'
#
loop_
_entity.id
_entity.type
_entity.pdbx_description
1 polymer ?
#
loop_
_entity_poly.entity_id
_entity_poly.type
_entity_poly.pdbx_seq_one_letter_code
_entity_poly.pdbx_strand_id
1 'polypeptide(L)' 'MAMDWLGSIVSINCGESLGVYQGRVSAVDQVSQTISVTRPFHNGMKCLVPEVTYRAVVTTPVKLGSDLRA' A
#
# COMPACT_ATOMS: atom_id res chain seq x y z
N MET A 1 0.64 -10.74 -12.15
CA MET A 1 1.37 -9.60 -12.76
C MET A 1 1.15 -8.33 -11.94
N ALA A 2 1.97 -7.28 -12.06
CA ALA A 2 1.85 -6.08 -11.21
C ALA A 2 0.47 -5.42 -11.19
N MET A 3 -0.31 -5.55 -12.27
CA MET A 3 -1.69 -5.05 -12.32
C MET A 3 -2.63 -5.73 -11.32
N ASP A 4 -2.34 -6.96 -10.87
CA ASP A 4 -3.15 -7.65 -9.86
C ASP A 4 -3.19 -6.92 -8.51
N TRP A 5 -2.24 -6.02 -8.27
CA TRP A 5 -2.20 -5.23 -7.04
C TRP A 5 -3.08 -3.99 -7.14
N LEU A 6 -3.34 -3.49 -8.35
CA LEU A 6 -4.08 -2.26 -8.59
C LEU A 6 -5.53 -2.44 -8.11
N GLY A 7 -6.01 -1.50 -7.29
CA GLY A 7 -7.33 -1.59 -6.63
C GLY A 7 -7.40 -2.54 -5.44
N SER A 8 -6.36 -3.35 -5.17
CA SER A 8 -6.33 -4.20 -3.98
C SER A 8 -6.00 -3.40 -2.72
N ILE A 9 -6.45 -3.92 -1.57
CA ILE A 9 -6.01 -3.39 -0.27
C ILE A 9 -4.68 -4.08 0.10
N VAL A 10 -3.69 -3.26 0.41
CA VAL A 10 -2.37 -3.71 0.83
C VAL A 10 -2.04 -3.17 2.22
N SER A 11 -1.30 -3.97 2.98
CA SER A 11 -0.67 -3.58 4.23
C SER A 11 0.84 -3.56 4.02
N ILE A 12 1.42 -2.38 4.13
CA ILE A 12 2.84 -2.11 3.94
C ILE A 12 3.43 -1.88 5.33
N ASN A 13 4.21 -2.83 5.81
CA ASN A 13 4.95 -2.67 7.04
C ASN A 13 6.31 -2.03 6.73
N CYS A 14 6.55 -0.84 7.26
CA CYS A 14 7.78 -0.07 7.10
C CYS A 14 8.74 -0.23 8.30
N GLY A 15 8.57 -1.28 9.11
CA GLY A 15 9.38 -1.57 10.30
C GLY A 15 8.93 -0.78 11.54
N GLU A 16 9.61 -0.99 12.67
CA GLU A 16 9.22 -0.42 13.97
C GLU A 16 9.24 1.12 14.01
N SER A 17 10.10 1.76 13.21
CA SER A 17 10.24 3.23 13.19
C SER A 17 9.10 3.94 12.45
N LEU A 18 8.55 3.30 11.42
CA LEU A 18 7.53 3.89 10.53
C LEU A 18 6.17 3.19 10.64
N GLY A 19 6.07 2.08 11.37
CA GLY A 19 4.84 1.34 11.59
C GLY A 19 4.25 0.74 10.31
N VAL A 20 2.92 0.58 10.32
CA VAL A 20 2.18 -0.08 9.24
C VAL A 20 1.28 0.92 8.52
N TYR A 21 1.34 0.88 7.19
CA TYR A 21 0.50 1.67 6.30
C TYR A 21 -0.43 0.75 5.53
N GLN A 22 -1.73 1.02 5.58
CA GLN A 22 -2.75 0.21 4.94
C GLN A 22 -3.57 1.07 4.00
N GLY A 23 -3.85 0.59 2.80
CA GLY A 23 -4.73 1.34 1.91
C GLY A 23 -4.91 0.67 0.57
N ARG A 24 -5.64 1.37 -0.31
CA ARG A 24 -5.92 0.88 -1.65
C ARG A 24 -4.81 1.30 -2.59
N VAL A 25 -4.32 0.36 -3.38
CA VAL A 25 -3.35 0.63 -4.43
C VAL A 25 -4.01 1.43 -5.56
N SER A 26 -3.46 2.60 -5.82
CA SER A 26 -3.86 3.54 -6.88
C SER A 26 -3.07 3.27 -8.16
N ALA A 27 -1.76 3.05 -8.04
CA ALA A 27 -0.86 2.79 -9.16
C ALA A 27 0.26 1.83 -8.76
N VAL A 28 0.77 1.08 -9.74
CA VAL A 28 1.89 0.15 -9.57
C VAL A 28 2.87 0.38 -10.70
N ASP A 29 4.09 0.76 -10.38
CA ASP A 29 5.18 0.89 -11.34
C ASP A 29 6.13 -0.30 -11.17
N GLN A 30 6.12 -1.19 -12.15
CA GLN A 30 6.93 -2.41 -12.11
C GLN A 30 8.40 -2.16 -12.46
N VAL A 31 8.70 -1.07 -13.19
CA VAL A 31 10.06 -0.68 -13.62
C VAL A 31 10.81 -0.05 -12.45
N SER A 32 10.16 0.89 -11.78
CA SER A 32 10.64 1.59 -10.59
C SER A 32 10.42 0.77 -9.30
N GLN A 33 9.69 -0.35 -9.40
CA GLN A 33 9.28 -1.19 -8.29
C GLN A 33 8.60 -0.36 -7.18
N THR A 34 7.69 0.53 -7.56
CA THR A 34 6.94 1.38 -6.64
C THR A 34 5.45 1.08 -6.65
N ILE A 35 4.79 1.37 -5.54
CA ILE A 35 3.35 1.20 -5.36
C ILE A 35 2.79 2.47 -4.72
N SER A 36 1.83 3.09 -5.39
CA SER A 36 1.11 4.25 -4.86
C SER A 36 -0.15 3.79 -4.17
N VAL A 37 -0.33 4.21 -2.92
CA VAL A 37 -1.49 3.89 -2.09
C VAL A 37 -2.25 5.18 -1.82
N THR A 38 -3.52 5.20 -2.19
CA THR A 38 -4.41 6.35 -1.94
C THR A 38 -5.13 6.21 -0.61
N ARG A 39 -5.28 7.35 0.09
CA ARG A 39 -5.90 7.48 1.42
C ARG A 39 -5.41 6.41 2.40
N PRO A 40 -4.07 6.28 2.60
CA PRO A 40 -3.55 5.27 3.49
C PRO A 40 -3.95 5.56 4.94
N PHE A 41 -4.13 4.49 5.70
CA PHE A 41 -4.24 4.47 7.15
C PHE A 41 -2.87 4.12 7.72
N HIS A 42 -2.38 4.97 8.61
CA HIS A 42 -1.14 4.75 9.33
C HIS A 42 -1.47 4.38 10.77
N ASN A 43 -1.10 3.17 11.20
CA ASN A 43 -1.36 2.66 12.54
C ASN A 43 -2.83 2.80 13.00
N GLY A 44 -3.79 2.62 12.08
CA GLY A 44 -5.23 2.75 12.35
C GLY A 44 -5.78 4.19 12.27
N MET A 45 -4.93 5.20 12.09
CA MET A 45 -5.35 6.59 11.85
C MET A 45 -5.29 6.95 10.37
N LYS A 46 -6.27 7.71 9.88
CA LYS A 46 -6.26 8.21 8.49
C LYS A 46 -5.06 9.13 8.31
N CYS A 47 -4.21 8.85 7.33
CA CYS A 47 -3.13 9.75 6.97
C CYS A 47 -3.73 11.01 6.34
N LEU A 48 -3.15 12.18 6.63
CA LEU A 48 -3.54 13.45 6.01
C LEU A 48 -3.13 13.51 4.53
N VAL A 49 -2.18 12.67 4.14
CA VAL A 49 -1.66 12.62 2.78
C VAL A 49 -2.63 11.82 1.88
N PRO A 50 -3.09 12.40 0.77
CA PRO A 50 -4.09 11.77 -0.09
C PRO A 50 -3.54 10.58 -0.90
N GLU A 51 -2.24 10.56 -1.18
CA GLU A 51 -1.56 9.46 -1.87
C GLU A 51 -0.10 9.38 -1.42
N VAL A 52 0.37 8.17 -1.15
CA VAL A 52 1.75 7.91 -0.75
C VAL A 52 2.34 6.81 -1.63
N THR A 53 3.52 7.05 -2.16
CA THR A 53 4.26 6.11 -3.01
C THR A 53 5.35 5.41 -2.21
N TYR A 54 5.31 4.08 -2.18
CA TYR A 54 6.26 3.22 -1.49
C TYR A 54 7.11 2.45 -2.50
N ARG A 55 8.37 2.19 -2.15
CA ARG A 55 9.25 1.33 -2.95
C ARG A 55 9.22 -0.09 -2.41
N ALA A 56 8.89 -1.05 -3.27
CA ALA A 56 8.81 -2.46 -2.94
C ALA A 56 10.16 -3.08 -2.51
N VAL A 57 11.29 -2.42 -2.82
CA VAL A 57 12.62 -2.90 -2.40
C VAL A 57 12.87 -2.74 -0.90
N VAL A 58 12.26 -1.74 -0.24
CA VAL A 58 12.53 -1.43 1.18
C VAL A 58 11.47 -2.03 2.09
N THR A 59 10.24 -2.17 1.59
CA THR A 59 9.08 -2.56 2.39
C THR A 59 8.51 -3.86 1.87
N THR A 60 8.00 -4.73 2.75
CA THR A 60 7.33 -5.98 2.37
C THR A 60 5.81 -5.74 2.27
N PRO A 61 5.25 -5.45 1.08
CA PRO A 61 3.81 -5.27 0.93
C PRO A 61 3.10 -6.62 1.06
N VAL A 62 2.13 -6.68 1.96
CA VAL A 62 1.23 -7.82 2.13
C VAL A 62 -0.11 -7.47 1.49
N LYS A 63 -0.56 -8.27 0.52
CA LYS A 63 -1.91 -8.13 -0.04
C LYS A 63 -2.91 -8.69 0.96
N LEU A 64 -3.82 -7.85 1.45
CA LEU A 64 -4.86 -8.26 2.40
C LEU A 64 -6.05 -8.96 1.71
N GLY A 65 -6.11 -8.88 0.38
CA GLY A 65 -7.15 -9.49 -0.45
C GLY A 65 -7.98 -8.44 -1.19
N SER A 66 -8.57 -8.84 -2.32
CA SER A 66 -9.54 -8.06 -3.10
C SER A 66 -10.99 -8.28 -2.63
N ASP A 67 -11.20 -9.19 -1.66
CA ASP A 67 -12.51 -9.70 -1.26
C ASP A 67 -13.03 -9.06 0.03
N LEU A 68 -12.98 -7.73 0.13
CA LEU A 68 -13.90 -7.04 1.04
C LEU A 68 -15.27 -7.01 0.35
N ARG A 69 -15.89 -8.19 0.16
CA ARG A 69 -17.31 -8.31 -0.15
C ARG A 69 -18.07 -7.81 1.08
N ALA A 70 -18.45 -6.53 1.03
CA ALA A 70 -19.61 -6.06 1.75
C ALA A 70 -20.87 -6.74 1.18
#